data_AF-A0AAD8YFS5-F1
#
_entry.id   AF-A0AAD8YFS5-F1
#
_cell.length_a   1.000
_cell.length_b   1.000
_cell.length_c   1.000
_cell.angle_alpha   90.00
_cell.angle_beta   90.00
_cell.angle_gamma   90.00
#
_symmetry.space_group_name_H-M   'P 1'
#
loop_
_entity.id
_entity.type
_entity.pdbx_description
1 polymer ?
#
loop_
_entity_poly.entity_id
_entity_poly.type
_entity_poly.pdbx_seq_one_letter_code
_entity_poly.pdbx_strand_id
1 'polypeptide(L)'
;MVYGKKVLVIDDGPTLTHGGMPFGAGYVLAKQMGAAEIVDPRQAAKGSLVGVFQKFQHLEKVLPAMGYDERQVSDLQETVRGVDCDCIITGTPINLENVIDVGKNCVRARYCLQLDKQNMTFLELALKPIV
;
A
#
# COMPACT_ATOMS: atom_id res chain seq x y z
N MET A 1 -7.98 -16.61 -1.00
CA MET A 1 -6.70 -16.30 -1.68
C MET A 1 -5.58 -15.89 -0.74
N VAL A 2 -5.84 -15.24 0.41
CA VAL A 2 -4.81 -14.68 1.31
C VAL A 2 -4.57 -15.50 2.59
N TYR A 3 -5.60 -16.18 3.12
CA TYR A 3 -5.50 -16.94 4.37
C TYR A 3 -4.33 -17.95 4.34
N GLY A 4 -3.48 -17.91 5.37
CA GLY A 4 -2.35 -18.83 5.53
C GLY A 4 -1.17 -18.55 4.59
N LYS A 5 -1.17 -17.47 3.82
CA LYS A 5 -0.12 -17.16 2.83
C LYS A 5 0.89 -16.12 3.30
N LYS A 6 2.08 -16.14 2.71
CA LYS A 6 3.05 -15.04 2.76
C LYS A 6 2.68 -13.99 1.74
N VAL A 7 2.47 -12.76 2.18
CA VAL A 7 1.98 -11.68 1.31
C VAL A 7 2.92 -10.48 1.30
N LEU A 8 3.09 -9.90 0.11
CA LEU A 8 3.64 -8.56 -0.01
C LEU A 8 2.50 -7.55 0.06
N VAL A 9 2.67 -6.51 0.87
CA VAL A 9 1.73 -5.38 0.94
C VAL A 9 2.35 -4.17 0.26
N ILE A 10 1.59 -3.56 -0.66
CA ILE A 10 1.93 -2.31 -1.33
C ILE A 10 0.86 -1.28 -1.00
N ASP A 11 1.22 -0.21 -0.30
CA ASP A 11 0.27 0.83 0.13
C ASP A 11 0.61 2.20 -0.46
N ASP A 12 -0.31 3.15 -0.29
CA ASP A 12 -0.21 4.51 -0.81
C ASP A 12 1.07 5.21 -0.36
N GLY A 13 1.95 5.52 -1.32
CA GLY A 13 3.27 6.12 -1.07
C GLY A 13 3.20 7.40 -0.24
N PRO A 14 2.42 8.43 -0.64
CA PRO A 14 2.30 9.69 0.11
C PRO A 14 1.83 9.50 1.56
N THR A 15 0.85 8.64 1.80
CA THR A 15 0.35 8.32 3.15
C THR A 15 1.44 7.73 4.05
N LEU A 16 2.23 6.79 3.51
CA LEU A 16 3.30 6.15 4.26
C LEU A 16 4.51 7.06 4.48
N THR A 17 4.87 7.85 3.47
CA THR A 17 6.10 8.65 3.46
C THR A 17 5.88 10.01 4.12
N HIS A 18 5.21 10.92 3.43
CA HIS A 18 4.95 12.29 3.90
C HIS A 18 3.90 12.33 5.03
N GLY A 19 2.94 11.41 5.02
CA GLY A 19 1.95 11.26 6.08
C GLY A 19 2.47 10.53 7.33
N GLY A 20 3.63 9.88 7.24
CA GLY A 20 4.29 9.23 8.38
C GLY A 20 3.59 7.97 8.91
N MET A 21 2.59 7.43 8.20
CA MET A 21 1.93 6.20 8.63
C MET A 21 2.86 4.99 8.45
N PRO A 22 2.96 4.08 9.44
CA PRO A 22 3.77 2.86 9.30
C PRO A 22 3.14 1.81 8.38
N PHE A 23 1.84 1.92 8.11
CA PHE A 23 1.10 1.01 7.24
C PHE A 23 -0.19 1.67 6.72
N GLY A 24 -0.77 1.12 5.64
CA GLY A 24 -2.02 1.59 5.05
C GLY A 24 -3.11 0.51 4.98
N ALA A 25 -4.05 0.70 4.05
CA ALA A 25 -5.25 -0.13 3.94
C ALA A 25 -4.94 -1.59 3.53
N GLY A 26 -3.94 -1.79 2.68
CA GLY A 26 -3.50 -3.11 2.25
C GLY A 26 -2.98 -3.94 3.43
N TYR A 27 -2.21 -3.32 4.33
CA TYR A 27 -1.73 -4.00 5.54
C TYR A 27 -2.87 -4.42 6.46
N VAL A 28 -3.85 -3.53 6.68
CA VAL A 28 -5.04 -3.83 7.48
C VAL A 28 -5.81 -5.00 6.88
N LEU A 29 -6.04 -4.98 5.57
CA LEU A 29 -6.72 -6.08 4.88
C LEU A 29 -5.94 -7.40 5.00
N ALA A 30 -4.61 -7.37 4.84
CA ALA A 30 -3.77 -8.56 4.98
C ALA A 30 -3.96 -9.25 6.34
N LYS A 31 -4.00 -8.46 7.42
CA LYS A 31 -4.28 -8.96 8.77
C LYS A 31 -5.69 -9.52 8.90
N GLN A 32 -6.70 -8.79 8.44
CA GLN A 32 -8.10 -9.22 8.51
C GLN A 32 -8.37 -10.51 7.73
N MET A 33 -7.68 -10.72 6.61
CA MET A 33 -7.82 -11.92 5.78
C MET A 33 -7.00 -13.12 6.28
N GLY A 34 -6.27 -12.96 7.39
CA GLY A 34 -5.49 -14.04 8.00
C GLY A 34 -4.25 -14.46 7.20
N ALA A 35 -3.53 -13.50 6.60
CA ALA A 35 -2.21 -13.77 6.05
C ALA A 35 -1.30 -14.39 7.13
N ALA A 36 -0.55 -15.45 6.79
CA ALA A 36 0.39 -16.08 7.71
C ALA A 36 1.57 -15.15 8.00
N GLU A 37 2.02 -14.42 6.99
CA GLU A 37 3.16 -13.52 7.08
C GLU A 37 2.96 -12.33 6.15
N ILE A 38 3.34 -11.13 6.62
CA ILE A 38 3.51 -9.96 5.76
C ILE A 38 5.02 -9.78 5.58
N VAL A 39 5.49 -10.00 4.35
CA VAL A 39 6.91 -10.08 4.00
C VAL A 39 7.53 -8.69 4.07
N ASP A 40 8.73 -8.61 4.64
CA ASP A 40 9.55 -7.38 4.65
C ASP A 40 10.15 -7.14 3.25
N PRO A 41 9.77 -6.07 2.54
CA PRO A 41 10.25 -5.83 1.18
C PRO A 41 11.66 -5.21 1.12
N ARG A 42 12.26 -4.79 2.24
CA ARG A 42 13.49 -3.98 2.26
C ARG A 42 14.67 -4.71 1.63
N GLN A 43 14.77 -6.02 1.80
CA GLN A 43 15.83 -6.84 1.22
C GLN A 43 15.75 -6.94 -0.31
N ALA A 44 14.56 -6.75 -0.88
CA ALA A 44 14.32 -6.80 -2.32
C ALA A 44 14.35 -5.41 -2.98
N ALA A 45 14.43 -4.32 -2.20
CA ALA A 45 14.36 -2.95 -2.70
C ALA A 45 15.40 -2.65 -3.79
N LYS A 46 14.95 -2.06 -4.90
CA LYS A 46 15.77 -1.67 -6.05
C LYS A 46 15.76 -0.15 -6.26
N GLY A 47 16.85 0.36 -6.82
CA GLY A 47 17.00 1.76 -7.24
C GLY A 47 16.56 2.75 -6.16
N SER A 48 15.66 3.66 -6.55
CA SER A 48 15.12 4.72 -5.70
C SER A 48 14.47 4.22 -4.40
N LEU A 49 13.91 3.01 -4.38
CA LEU A 49 13.27 2.45 -3.18
C LEU A 49 14.26 2.15 -2.06
N VAL A 50 15.53 1.88 -2.37
CA VAL A 50 16.59 1.74 -1.35
C VAL A 50 16.72 3.04 -0.54
N GLY A 51 16.76 4.18 -1.24
CA GLY A 51 16.83 5.50 -0.61
C GLY A 51 15.56 5.86 0.15
N VAL A 52 14.39 5.40 -0.33
CA VAL A 52 13.11 5.57 0.38
C VAL A 52 13.15 4.84 1.72
N PHE A 53 13.53 3.56 1.77
CA PHE A 53 13.60 2.85 3.06
C PHE A 53 14.67 3.40 4.00
N GLN A 54 15.78 3.93 3.47
CA GLN A 54 16.80 4.61 4.29
C GLN A 54 16.26 5.91 4.91
N LYS A 55 15.46 6.67 4.15
CA LYS A 55 14.88 7.94 4.59
C LYS A 55 13.69 7.75 5.54
N PHE A 56 12.85 6.77 5.25
CA PHE A 56 11.60 6.50 5.97
C PHE A 56 11.74 5.21 6.78
N GLN A 57 12.55 5.27 7.84
CA GLN A 57 12.95 4.11 8.64
C GLN A 57 11.80 3.45 9.41
N HIS A 58 10.65 4.13 9.53
CA HIS A 58 9.43 3.57 10.13
C HIS A 58 8.74 2.55 9.23
N LEU A 59 9.14 2.43 7.96
CA LEU A 59 8.60 1.45 7.03
C LEU A 59 9.34 0.12 7.15
N GLU A 60 8.64 -0.91 7.60
CA GLU A 60 9.22 -2.24 7.78
C GLU A 60 8.54 -3.32 6.93
N LYS A 61 7.20 -3.41 6.98
CA LYS A 61 6.43 -4.52 6.39
C LYS A 61 5.53 -4.10 5.22
N VAL A 62 5.79 -2.92 4.67
CA VAL A 62 4.95 -2.31 3.65
C VAL A 62 5.83 -1.64 2.61
N LEU A 63 5.57 -1.93 1.34
CA LEU A 63 6.21 -1.29 0.21
C LEU A 63 5.43 -0.02 -0.16
N PRO A 64 6.02 1.19 -0.04
CA PRO A 64 5.37 2.39 -0.54
C PRO A 64 5.29 2.34 -2.08
N ALA A 65 4.10 2.61 -2.62
CA ALA A 65 3.90 2.74 -4.06
C ALA A 65 4.53 4.04 -4.60
N MET A 66 5.83 3.97 -4.91
CA MET A 66 6.58 5.05 -5.56
C MET A 66 6.50 4.91 -7.07
N GLY A 67 6.39 6.02 -7.81
CA GLY A 67 6.16 5.97 -9.26
C GLY A 67 5.97 7.34 -9.89
N TYR A 68 6.66 8.37 -9.41
CA TYR A 68 6.54 9.75 -9.92
C TYR A 68 7.16 9.92 -11.32
N ASP A 69 8.01 8.98 -11.73
CA ASP A 69 8.64 8.94 -13.05
C ASP A 69 8.82 7.48 -13.51
N GLU A 70 9.17 7.28 -14.78
CA GLU A 70 9.34 5.96 -15.39
C GLU A 70 10.39 5.09 -14.67
N ARG A 71 11.44 5.71 -14.11
CA ARG A 71 12.50 4.98 -13.40
C ARG A 71 11.94 4.43 -12.09
N GLN A 72 11.20 5.23 -11.33
CA GLN A 72 10.55 4.78 -10.10
C GLN A 72 9.53 3.68 -10.36
N VAL A 73 8.77 3.76 -11.46
CA VAL A 73 7.85 2.70 -11.87
C VAL A 73 8.61 1.39 -12.16
N SER A 74 9.74 1.46 -12.86
CA SER A 74 10.61 0.31 -13.11
C SER A 74 11.19 -0.27 -11.81
N ASP A 75 11.72 0.58 -10.93
CA ASP A 75 12.26 0.19 -9.62
C ASP A 75 11.19 -0.51 -8.76
N LEU A 76 9.96 0.00 -8.77
CA LEU A 76 8.83 -0.60 -8.07
C LEU A 76 8.53 -1.99 -8.63
N GLN A 77 8.44 -2.14 -9.96
CA GLN A 77 8.19 -3.42 -10.60
C GLN A 77 9.28 -4.46 -10.28
N GLU A 78 10.55 -4.08 -10.37
CA GLU A 78 11.67 -4.97 -10.07
C GLU A 78 11.70 -5.36 -8.59
N THR A 79 11.42 -4.41 -7.69
CA THR A 79 11.31 -4.67 -6.25
C THR A 79 10.20 -5.68 -5.98
N VAL A 80 9.00 -5.47 -6.52
CA VAL A 80 7.85 -6.37 -6.35
C VAL A 80 8.15 -7.79 -6.85
N ARG A 81 8.83 -7.91 -8.00
CA ARG A 81 9.22 -9.21 -8.56
C ARG A 81 10.26 -9.92 -7.68
N GLY A 82 11.17 -9.17 -7.07
CA GLY A 82 12.22 -9.69 -6.18
C GLY A 82 11.73 -10.15 -4.80
N VAL A 83 10.52 -9.81 -4.38
CA VAL A 83 9.97 -10.26 -3.08
C VAL A 83 9.42 -11.69 -3.18
N ASP A 84 9.95 -12.59 -2.36
CA ASP A 84 9.42 -13.95 -2.21
C ASP A 84 8.10 -13.94 -1.41
N CYS A 85 6.98 -14.07 -2.12
CA CYS A 85 5.63 -14.08 -1.54
C CYS A 85 4.65 -14.83 -2.46
N ASP A 86 3.57 -15.33 -1.89
CA ASP A 86 2.55 -16.12 -2.61
C ASP A 86 1.52 -15.24 -3.35
N CYS A 87 1.24 -14.05 -2.81
CA CYS A 87 0.37 -13.06 -3.43
C CYS A 87 0.66 -11.64 -2.92
N ILE A 88 0.07 -10.67 -3.61
CA ILE A 88 0.25 -9.24 -3.34
C ILE A 88 -1.09 -8.64 -2.89
N ILE A 89 -1.03 -7.75 -1.92
CA ILE A 89 -2.18 -6.93 -1.50
C ILE A 89 -1.85 -5.47 -1.76
N THR A 90 -2.72 -4.78 -2.49
CA THR A 90 -2.55 -3.35 -2.82
C THR A 90 -3.58 -2.50 -2.07
N GLY A 91 -3.12 -1.51 -1.31
CA GLY A 91 -3.96 -0.46 -0.72
C GLY A 91 -3.78 0.89 -1.38
N THR A 92 -3.36 0.90 -2.65
CA THR A 92 -3.19 2.10 -3.45
C THR A 92 -4.54 2.62 -3.99
N PRO A 93 -4.70 3.95 -4.15
CA PRO A 93 -5.90 4.52 -4.75
C PRO A 93 -6.18 3.99 -6.17
N ILE A 94 -5.13 3.86 -6.98
CA ILE A 94 -5.20 3.33 -8.34
C ILE A 94 -5.02 1.81 -8.37
N ASN A 95 -5.41 1.20 -9.50
CA ASN A 95 -5.06 -0.21 -9.75
C ASN A 95 -3.60 -0.31 -10.23
N LEU A 96 -2.70 -0.84 -9.39
CA LEU A 96 -1.29 -0.99 -9.77
C LEU A 96 -1.07 -1.93 -10.95
N GLU A 97 -1.97 -2.90 -11.17
CA GLU A 97 -1.89 -3.82 -12.32
C GLU A 97 -2.06 -3.10 -13.68
N ASN A 98 -2.54 -1.84 -13.67
CA ASN A 98 -2.60 -1.00 -14.86
C ASN A 98 -1.29 -0.25 -15.14
N VAL A 99 -0.31 -0.31 -14.23
CA VAL A 99 0.92 0.49 -14.27
C VAL A 99 2.16 -0.39 -14.32
N ILE A 100 2.18 -1.48 -13.54
CA ILE A 100 3.29 -2.43 -13.48
C ILE A 100 2.81 -3.87 -13.60
N ASP A 101 3.64 -4.72 -14.20
CA ASP A 101 3.44 -6.16 -14.17
C ASP A 101 4.05 -6.77 -12.91
N VAL A 102 3.17 -7.08 -11.98
CA VAL A 102 3.50 -7.67 -10.68
C VAL A 102 3.83 -9.16 -10.74
N GLY A 103 3.47 -9.86 -11.84
CA GLY A 103 3.74 -11.28 -12.05
C GLY A 103 3.12 -12.26 -11.04
N LYS A 104 2.27 -11.78 -10.12
CA LYS A 104 1.67 -12.54 -9.01
C LYS A 104 0.21 -12.12 -8.83
N ASN A 105 -0.59 -12.99 -8.23
CA ASN A 105 -1.99 -12.68 -7.93
C ASN A 105 -2.10 -11.45 -7.00
N CYS A 106 -2.94 -10.49 -7.38
CA CYS A 106 -3.16 -9.26 -6.65
C CYS A 106 -4.55 -9.22 -6.00
N VAL A 107 -4.63 -8.75 -4.76
CA VAL A 107 -5.88 -8.46 -4.05
C VAL A 107 -5.91 -6.98 -3.70
N ARG A 108 -6.96 -6.27 -4.09
CA ARG A 108 -7.08 -4.83 -3.83
C ARG A 108 -7.85 -4.57 -2.54
N ALA A 109 -7.23 -3.88 -1.60
CA ALA A 109 -7.93 -3.26 -0.50
C ALA A 109 -8.71 -2.04 -0.99
N ARG A 110 -9.98 -1.99 -0.58
CA ARG A 110 -10.85 -0.85 -0.81
C ARG A 110 -11.45 -0.45 0.52
N TYR A 111 -11.54 0.84 0.73
CA TYR A 111 -12.21 1.42 1.89
C TYR A 111 -13.02 2.62 1.43
N CYS A 112 -14.05 2.95 2.18
CA CYS A 112 -14.79 4.18 2.05
C CYS A 112 -14.89 4.83 3.42
N LEU A 113 -14.96 6.16 3.44
CA LEU A 113 -15.30 6.88 4.64
C LEU A 113 -16.76 6.57 4.97
N GLN A 114 -17.01 6.12 6.19
CA GLN A 114 -18.34 5.97 6.74
C GLN A 114 -18.53 7.07 7.80
N LEU A 115 -19.47 7.96 7.55
CA LEU A 115 -19.84 8.99 8.51
C LEU A 115 -20.71 8.39 9.61
N ASP A 116 -20.34 8.60 10.86
CA ASP A 116 -21.16 8.24 12.01
C ASP A 116 -22.14 9.39 12.31
N LYS A 117 -23.44 9.11 12.12
CA LYS A 117 -24.52 10.10 12.31
C LYS A 117 -24.63 10.62 13.74
N GLN A 118 -24.04 9.94 14.72
CA GLN A 118 -24.12 10.35 16.13
C GLN A 118 -23.10 11.45 16.50
N ASN A 119 -22.05 11.65 15.70
CA ASN A 119 -20.98 12.61 15.96
C ASN A 119 -20.82 13.60 14.81
N MET A 120 -21.94 14.16 14.34
CA MET A 120 -21.89 15.07 13.20
C MET A 120 -21.09 16.34 13.53
N THR A 121 -20.03 16.63 12.78
CA THR A 121 -19.11 17.76 13.05
C THR A 121 -19.36 18.97 12.14
N PHE A 122 -18.73 20.11 12.46
CA PHE A 122 -18.70 21.31 11.62
C PHE A 122 -18.27 21.04 10.17
N LEU A 123 -17.39 20.06 9.96
CA LEU A 123 -16.92 19.68 8.62
C LEU A 123 -18.04 19.11 7.75
N GLU A 124 -18.97 18.36 8.33
CA GLU A 124 -20.09 17.80 7.56
C GLU A 124 -21.13 18.86 7.21
N LEU A 125 -21.28 19.90 8.04
CA LEU A 125 -22.01 21.11 7.68
C LEU A 125 -21.33 21.85 6.52
N ALA A 126 -19.99 21.97 6.55
CA ALA A 126 -19.21 22.63 5.52
C ALA A 126 -19.17 21.87 4.18
N LEU A 127 -19.27 20.54 4.22
CA LEU A 127 -19.30 19.67 3.03
C LEU A 127 -20.73 19.38 2.53
N LYS A 128 -21.77 19.98 3.13
CA LYS A 128 -23.11 19.89 2.56
C LYS A 128 -23.09 20.47 1.14
N PRO A 129 -23.75 19.82 0.17
CA PRO A 129 -23.92 20.42 -1.15
C PRO A 129 -24.54 21.81 -0.97
N ILE A 130 -23.90 22.84 -1.52
CA ILE A 130 -24.52 24.15 -1.65
C ILE A 130 -25.56 23.97 -2.76
N VAL A 131 -26.83 23.84 -2.35
CA VAL A 131 -27.97 23.83 -3.28
C VAL A 131 -28.28 25.26 -3.69
#